data_AF-A0AAP3A3D3-F1
#
_entry.id   AF-A0AAP3A3D3-F1
#
_cell.length_a   1.000
_cell.length_b   1.000
_cell.length_c   1.000
_cell.angle_alpha   90.00
_cell.angle_beta   90.00
_cell.angle_gamma   90.00
#
_symmetry.space_group_name_H-M   'P 1'
#
loop_
_entity.id
_entity.type
_entity.pdbx_description
1 polymer ?
#
loop_
_entity_poly.entity_id
_entity_poly.type
_entity_poly.pdbx_seq_one_letter_code
_entity_poly.pdbx_strand_id
1 'polypeptide(L)'
;MKVNKSDKDAIVNAWKQVNAKDMANKIGNLGKAFKVADLAIKVEKIREKSIEGYNTGNWGPLLLEVESWIIGGVVAGVAISLFGAVLSFLPISGLAVTALGVIGIMTISYLSSFIDANRVS
;
A
#
# COMPACT_ATOMS: atom_id res chain seq x y z
N MET A 1 14.55 -1.66 10.77
CA MET A 1 13.58 -1.51 11.88
C MET A 1 13.07 -2.89 12.30
N LYS A 2 13.10 -3.24 13.59
CA LYS A 2 12.58 -4.53 14.09
C LYS A 2 11.13 -4.34 14.54
N VAL A 3 10.18 -4.74 13.71
CA VAL A 3 8.75 -4.72 14.05
C VAL A 3 8.48 -5.85 15.02
N ASN A 4 7.88 -5.57 16.19
CA ASN A 4 7.53 -6.63 17.13
C ASN A 4 6.37 -7.47 16.57
N LYS A 5 6.22 -8.72 17.06
CA LYS A 5 5.22 -9.66 16.54
C LYS A 5 3.78 -9.14 16.69
N SER A 6 3.48 -8.49 17.81
CA SER A 6 2.15 -7.94 18.09
C SER A 6 1.75 -6.85 17.10
N ASP A 7 2.66 -5.93 16.80
CA ASP A 7 2.45 -4.85 15.84
C ASP A 7 2.27 -5.42 14.44
N LYS A 8 3.10 -6.39 14.04
CA LYS A 8 2.95 -7.11 12.77
C LYS A 8 1.58 -7.78 12.64
N ASP A 9 1.16 -8.52 13.66
CA ASP A 9 -0.13 -9.24 13.65
C ASP A 9 -1.30 -8.25 13.58
N ALA A 10 -1.22 -7.12 14.30
CA ALA A 10 -2.22 -6.06 14.25
C ALA A 10 -2.31 -5.43 12.85
N ILE A 11 -1.18 -5.12 12.21
CA ILE A 11 -1.14 -4.56 10.85
C ILE A 11 -1.69 -5.56 9.83
N VAL A 12 -1.31 -6.84 9.93
CA VAL A 12 -1.85 -7.91 9.06
C VAL A 12 -3.35 -8.05 9.23
N ASN A 13 -3.87 -7.96 10.45
CA ASN A 13 -5.31 -8.01 10.70
C ASN A 13 -6.04 -6.79 10.13
N ALA A 14 -5.46 -5.59 10.21
CA ALA A 14 -6.01 -4.40 9.56
C ALA A 14 -6.12 -4.59 8.03
N TRP A 15 -5.08 -5.14 7.39
CA TRP A 15 -5.15 -5.50 5.97
C TRP A 15 -6.22 -6.55 5.68
N LYS A 16 -6.36 -7.57 6.54
CA LYS A 16 -7.36 -8.61 6.33
C LYS A 16 -8.79 -8.06 6.33
N GLN A 17 -9.06 -6.99 7.09
CA GLN A 17 -10.35 -6.32 7.17
C GLN A 17 -10.64 -5.39 5.98
N VAL A 18 -9.65 -5.10 5.12
CA VAL A 18 -9.87 -4.28 3.92
C VAL A 18 -10.81 -5.01 2.96
N ASN A 19 -11.92 -4.35 2.64
CA ASN A 19 -12.77 -4.70 1.50
C ASN A 19 -12.27 -3.93 0.26
N ALA A 20 -11.70 -4.64 -0.71
CA ALA A 20 -11.11 -4.01 -1.88
C ALA A 20 -12.12 -3.25 -2.77
N LYS A 21 -13.37 -3.73 -2.84
CA LYS A 21 -14.42 -3.04 -3.62
C LYS A 21 -14.82 -1.72 -2.96
N ASP A 22 -15.05 -1.75 -1.65
CA ASP A 22 -15.42 -0.54 -0.91
C ASP A 22 -14.30 0.50 -0.92
N MET A 23 -13.05 0.04 -0.76
CA MET A 23 -11.88 0.92 -0.83
C MET A 23 -11.68 1.48 -2.25
N ALA A 24 -11.83 0.67 -3.30
CA ALA A 24 -11.80 1.14 -4.68
C ALA A 24 -12.87 2.20 -4.95
N ASN A 25 -14.08 2.02 -4.43
CA ASN A 25 -15.15 3.02 -4.55
C ASN A 25 -14.77 4.34 -3.84
N LYS A 26 -14.24 4.27 -2.62
CA LYS A 26 -13.76 5.46 -1.89
C LYS A 26 -12.64 6.19 -2.64
N ILE A 27 -11.66 5.46 -3.17
CA ILE A 27 -10.54 6.01 -3.94
C ILE A 27 -11.01 6.61 -5.27
N GLY A 28 -11.88 5.92 -6.01
CA GLY A 28 -12.45 6.41 -7.26
C GLY A 28 -13.31 7.68 -7.10
N ASN A 29 -13.81 7.93 -5.88
CA ASN A 29 -14.53 9.16 -5.53
C ASN A 29 -13.60 10.34 -5.18
N LEU A 30 -12.30 10.12 -4.96
CA LEU A 30 -11.34 11.22 -4.74
C LEU A 30 -11.11 12.05 -6.02
N GLY A 31 -11.28 11.44 -7.18
CA GLY A 31 -11.13 12.15 -8.45
C GLY A 31 -11.11 11.22 -9.67
N LYS A 32 -11.36 11.79 -10.85
CA LYS A 32 -11.39 11.04 -12.12
C LYS A 32 -10.08 10.31 -12.41
N ALA A 33 -8.94 10.87 -11.99
CA ALA A 33 -7.61 10.26 -12.17
C ALA A 33 -7.47 8.89 -11.48
N PHE A 34 -8.24 8.62 -10.42
CA PHE A 34 -8.21 7.35 -9.69
C PHE A 34 -9.14 6.29 -10.26
N LYS A 35 -9.99 6.63 -11.24
CA LYS A 35 -10.89 5.67 -11.92
C LYS A 35 -10.16 4.84 -12.98
N VAL A 36 -9.03 4.26 -12.59
CA VAL A 36 -8.27 3.34 -13.45
C VAL A 36 -9.02 2.02 -13.60
N ALA A 37 -8.78 1.33 -14.72
CA ALA A 37 -9.31 0.00 -14.93
C ALA A 37 -8.87 -0.95 -13.79
N ASP A 38 -9.77 -1.85 -13.41
CA ASP A 38 -9.52 -2.89 -12.42
C ASP A 38 -9.03 -2.39 -11.07
N LEU A 39 -9.45 -1.20 -10.65
CA LEU A 39 -9.04 -0.59 -9.39
C LEU A 39 -9.24 -1.53 -8.19
N ALA A 40 -10.37 -2.24 -8.10
CA ALA A 40 -10.61 -3.20 -7.04
C ALA A 40 -9.59 -4.36 -7.04
N ILE A 41 -9.19 -4.85 -8.21
CA ILE A 41 -8.15 -5.89 -8.33
C ILE A 41 -6.79 -5.34 -7.89
N LYS A 42 -6.47 -4.10 -8.28
CA LYS A 42 -5.24 -3.42 -7.86
C LYS A 42 -5.17 -3.26 -6.34
N VAL A 43 -6.28 -2.89 -5.70
CA VAL A 43 -6.39 -2.80 -4.23
C VAL A 43 -6.20 -4.17 -3.58
N GLU A 44 -6.86 -5.22 -4.10
CA GLU A 44 -6.74 -6.58 -3.55
C GLU A 44 -5.28 -7.06 -3.61
N LYS A 45 -4.60 -6.84 -4.73
CA LYS A 45 -3.19 -7.21 -4.87
C LYS A 45 -2.26 -6.43 -3.94
N ILE A 46 -2.50 -5.13 -3.72
CA ILE A 46 -1.76 -4.38 -2.70
C ILE A 46 -1.97 -5.02 -1.33
N ARG A 47 -3.21 -5.37 -0.97
CA ARG A 47 -3.54 -6.01 0.31
C ARG A 47 -2.80 -7.34 0.47
N GLU A 48 -2.90 -8.24 -0.49
CA GLU A 48 -2.25 -9.56 -0.47
C GLU A 48 -0.72 -9.43 -0.34
N LYS A 49 -0.11 -8.61 -1.19
CA LYS A 49 1.35 -8.42 -1.24
C LYS A 49 1.87 -7.65 -0.03
N SER A 50 1.06 -6.77 0.56
CA SER A 50 1.40 -6.12 1.83
C SER A 50 1.40 -7.14 2.97
N ILE A 51 0.39 -8.02 3.05
CA ILE A 51 0.36 -9.12 4.02
C ILE A 51 1.58 -10.03 3.85
N GLU A 52 1.95 -10.37 2.62
CA GLU A 52 3.17 -11.12 2.32
C GLU A 52 4.42 -10.40 2.84
N GLY A 53 4.56 -9.11 2.56
CA GLY A 53 5.69 -8.29 3.02
C GLY A 53 5.81 -8.23 4.54
N TYR A 54 4.69 -8.06 5.26
CA TYR A 54 4.69 -8.12 6.72
C TYR A 54 5.06 -9.53 7.22
N ASN A 55 4.55 -10.58 6.59
CA ASN A 55 4.76 -11.97 7.01
C ASN A 55 6.17 -12.49 6.77
N THR A 56 6.75 -12.18 5.60
CA THR A 56 7.99 -12.77 5.11
C THR A 56 9.16 -11.80 5.12
N GLY A 57 8.90 -10.49 5.20
CA GLY A 57 9.88 -9.44 4.96
C GLY A 57 10.17 -9.19 3.47
N ASN A 58 9.58 -9.96 2.56
CA ASN A 58 9.75 -9.80 1.11
C ASN A 58 8.75 -8.77 0.55
N TRP A 59 9.24 -7.57 0.23
CA TRP A 59 8.44 -6.50 -0.37
C TRP A 59 8.56 -6.41 -1.90
N GLY A 60 9.42 -7.22 -2.51
CA GLY A 60 9.62 -7.26 -3.96
C GLY A 60 8.33 -7.48 -4.75
N PRO A 61 7.45 -8.43 -4.35
CA PRO A 61 6.17 -8.64 -5.03
C PRO A 61 5.26 -7.40 -5.05
N LEU A 62 5.27 -6.61 -3.97
CA LEU A 62 4.52 -5.36 -3.89
C LEU A 62 5.09 -4.34 -4.88
N LEU A 63 6.42 -4.17 -4.90
CA LEU A 63 7.14 -3.26 -5.81
C LEU A 63 6.81 -3.54 -7.26
N LEU A 64 6.95 -4.81 -7.64
CA LEU A 64 6.65 -5.29 -8.98
C LEU A 64 5.17 -5.08 -9.37
N GLU A 65 4.24 -5.09 -8.41
CA GLU A 65 2.83 -4.79 -8.73
C GLU A 65 2.68 -3.35 -9.22
N VAL A 66 3.24 -2.39 -8.49
CA VAL A 66 3.13 -0.97 -8.82
C VAL A 66 3.87 -0.69 -10.13
N GLU A 67 5.06 -1.26 -10.32
CA GLU A 67 5.80 -1.18 -11.58
C GLU A 67 5.01 -1.78 -12.77
N SER A 68 4.33 -2.91 -12.56
CA SER A 68 3.53 -3.55 -13.61
C SER A 68 2.37 -2.66 -14.10
N TRP A 69 1.84 -1.78 -13.23
CA TRP A 69 0.81 -0.83 -13.65
C TRP A 69 1.36 0.23 -14.57
N ILE A 70 2.59 0.68 -14.30
CA ILE A 70 3.30 1.67 -15.11
C ILE A 70 3.58 1.08 -16.50
N ILE A 71 4.12 -0.14 -16.54
CA ILE A 71 4.34 -0.89 -17.79
C ILE A 71 3.01 -1.14 -18.52
N GLY A 72 1.93 -1.39 -17.78
CA GLY A 72 0.57 -1.57 -18.29
C GLY A 72 -0.14 -0.28 -18.74
N GLY A 73 0.55 0.87 -18.75
CA GLY A 73 0.03 2.13 -19.29
C GLY A 73 -0.58 3.09 -18.26
N VAL A 74 -0.50 2.80 -16.97
CA VAL A 74 -0.84 3.78 -15.91
C VAL A 74 0.29 4.79 -15.80
N VAL A 75 -0.01 6.09 -15.89
CA VAL A 75 1.02 7.13 -15.70
C VAL A 75 1.68 6.98 -14.33
N ALA A 76 3.01 7.05 -14.26
CA ALA A 76 3.78 6.81 -13.03
C ALA A 76 3.25 7.61 -11.83
N GLY A 77 2.96 8.91 -12.01
CA GLY A 77 2.38 9.74 -10.96
C GLY A 77 1.00 9.25 -10.46
N VAL A 78 0.17 8.69 -11.35
CA VAL A 78 -1.12 8.08 -10.98
C VAL A 78 -0.91 6.75 -10.25
N ALA A 79 0.06 5.92 -10.68
CA ALA A 79 0.36 4.65 -10.01
C ALA A 79 0.85 4.87 -8.58
N ILE A 80 1.79 5.81 -8.39
CA ILE A 80 2.36 6.17 -7.08
C ILE A 80 1.28 6.78 -6.18
N SER A 81 0.49 7.73 -6.68
CA SER A 81 -0.58 8.35 -5.90
C SER A 81 -1.70 7.37 -5.55
N LEU A 82 -2.04 6.44 -6.45
CA LEU A 82 -3.00 5.37 -6.19
C LEU A 82 -2.51 4.47 -5.07
N PHE A 83 -1.26 4.03 -5.13
CA PHE A 83 -0.66 3.23 -4.06
C PHE A 83 -0.69 3.97 -2.71
N GLY A 84 -0.30 5.26 -2.70
CA GLY A 84 -0.41 6.08 -1.49
C GLY A 84 -1.85 6.24 -0.99
N ALA A 85 -2.82 6.37 -1.88
CA ALA A 85 -4.23 6.46 -1.51
C ALA A 85 -4.71 5.16 -0.82
N VAL A 86 -4.35 3.99 -1.35
CA VAL A 86 -4.69 2.69 -0.74
C VAL A 86 -4.15 2.59 0.68
N LEU A 87 -2.88 2.95 0.89
CA LEU A 87 -2.27 2.96 2.21
C LEU A 87 -2.94 3.95 3.18
N SER A 88 -3.39 5.10 2.66
CA SER A 88 -4.07 6.12 3.47
C SER A 88 -5.46 5.69 3.95
N PHE A 89 -6.11 4.76 3.26
CA PHE A 89 -7.43 4.22 3.65
C PHE A 89 -7.36 2.98 4.55
N LEU A 90 -6.17 2.59 5.00
CA LEU A 90 -6.05 1.50 5.96
C LEU A 90 -6.85 1.80 7.23
N PRO A 91 -7.63 0.83 7.74
CA PRO A 91 -8.33 0.99 9.02
C PRO A 91 -7.29 0.98 10.15
N ILE A 92 -6.84 2.17 10.53
CA ILE A 92 -5.83 2.39 11.58
C ILE A 92 -6.43 2.53 12.99
N SER A 93 -7.76 2.60 13.09
CA SER A 93 -8.47 2.69 14.36
C SER A 93 -8.20 1.43 15.19
N GLY A 94 -7.49 1.59 16.31
CA GLY A 94 -7.13 0.48 17.21
C GLY A 94 -5.72 -0.08 17.02
N LEU A 95 -4.91 0.46 16.10
CA LEU A 95 -3.48 0.15 16.03
C LEU A 95 -2.69 0.95 17.07
N ALA A 96 -1.69 0.33 17.67
CA ALA A 96 -0.74 1.02 18.52
C ALA A 96 0.04 2.09 17.74
N VAL A 97 0.46 3.17 18.41
CA VAL A 97 1.25 4.25 17.79
C VAL A 97 2.54 3.71 17.15
N THR A 98 3.12 2.65 17.71
CA THR A 98 4.28 1.94 17.15
C THR A 98 3.98 1.29 15.79
N ALA A 99 2.84 0.60 15.67
CA ALA A 99 2.37 0.04 14.41
C ALA A 99 2.06 1.12 13.35
N LEU A 100 1.53 2.28 13.76
CA LEU A 100 1.34 3.42 12.87
C LEU A 100 2.67 4.00 12.36
N GLY A 101 3.66 4.12 13.24
CA GLY A 101 5.02 4.52 12.86
C GLY A 101 5.65 3.55 11.85
N VAL A 102 5.42 2.24 12.03
CA VAL A 102 5.88 1.21 11.07
C VAL A 102 5.23 1.38 9.71
N ILE A 103 3.91 1.52 9.64
CA ILE A 103 3.18 1.74 8.38
C ILE A 103 3.68 3.04 7.72
N GLY A 104 3.83 4.12 8.49
CA GLY A 104 4.28 5.41 7.97
C GLY A 104 5.68 5.36 7.36
N ILE A 105 6.65 4.82 8.09
CA ILE A 105 8.03 4.67 7.60
C ILE A 105 8.08 3.78 6.36
N MET A 106 7.36 2.66 6.36
CA MET A 106 7.29 1.75 5.21
C MET A 106 6.69 2.44 3.99
N THR A 107 5.58 3.16 4.18
CA THR A 107 4.89 3.92 3.13
C THR A 107 5.82 4.97 2.52
N ILE A 108 6.48 5.76 3.34
CA ILE A 108 7.39 6.82 2.89
C ILE A 108 8.61 6.23 2.18
N SER A 109 9.23 5.19 2.75
CA SER A 109 10.40 4.51 2.16
C SER A 109 10.05 3.92 0.79
N TYR A 110 8.85 3.37 0.66
CA TYR A 110 8.39 2.76 -0.57
C TYR A 110 8.03 3.82 -1.63
N LEU A 111 7.26 4.85 -1.27
CA LEU A 111 6.94 5.94 -2.19
C LEU A 111 8.19 6.70 -2.66
N SER A 112 9.16 6.91 -1.76
CA SER A 112 10.43 7.58 -2.10
C SER A 112 11.30 6.74 -3.03
N SER A 113 11.26 5.41 -2.95
CA SER A 113 12.00 4.52 -3.86
C SER A 113 11.60 4.68 -5.34
N PHE A 114 10.36 5.10 -5.63
CA PHE A 114 9.89 5.41 -6.99
C PHE A 114 10.25 6.82 -7.48
N ILE A 115 10.67 7.70 -6.58
CA ILE A 115 10.97 9.11 -6.90
C ILE A 115 12.48 9.30 -7.03
N ASP A 116 13.24 8.82 -6.03
CA ASP A 116 14.70 8.91 -5.99
C ASP A 116 15.22 7.86 -4.99
N ALA A 117 15.94 6.86 -5.50
CA ALA A 117 16.51 5.79 -4.69
C ALA A 117 17.47 6.30 -3.59
N ASN A 118 18.08 7.48 -3.78
CA ASN A 118 19.00 8.07 -2.80
C ASN A 118 18.29 8.71 -1.59
N ARG A 119 16.95 8.82 -1.60
CA ARG A 119 16.19 9.37 -0.46
C ARG A 119 15.88 8.36 0.65
N VAL A 120 16.25 7.11 0.46
CA VAL A 120 15.99 5.99 1.39
C VAL A 120 17.21 5.66 2.27
N SER A 121 18.26 6.49 2.25
CA SER A 121 19.50 6.29 3.03
C SER A 121 19.41 6.80 4.46
#